data_AF-A0AAI9ZLH3-F1
#
_entry.id   AF-A0AAI9ZLH3-F1
#
_cell.length_a   1.000
_cell.length_b   1.000
_cell.length_c   1.000
_cell.angle_alpha   90.00
_cell.angle_beta   90.00
_cell.angle_gamma   90.00
#
_symmetry.space_group_name_H-M   'P 1'
#
loop_
_entity.id
_entity.type
_entity.pdbx_description
1 polymer ?
#
loop_
_entity_poly.entity_id
_entity_poly.type
_entity_poly.pdbx_seq_one_letter_code
_entity_poly.pdbx_strand_id
1 'polypeptide(L)' 'LHLVRTSSNLGHCPKHFRKSTTVGLRKPDEETTQRTKYTGLIALFNTVGKIVDTTIAQRLSYPAETYGLLPDSHMRE' A
#
# COMPACT_ATOMS: atom_id res chain seq x y z
N LEU A 1 -13.79 -7.36 -8.20
CA LEU A 1 -13.91 -5.89 -8.11
C LEU A 1 -15.27 -5.39 -7.63
N HIS A 2 -16.40 -6.02 -8.00
CA HIS A 2 -17.75 -5.57 -7.58
C HIS A 2 -17.90 -5.38 -6.06
N LEU A 3 -17.41 -6.34 -5.26
CA LEU A 3 -17.42 -6.27 -3.79
C LEU A 3 -16.69 -5.04 -3.24
N VAL A 4 -15.49 -4.73 -3.76
CA VAL A 4 -14.68 -3.57 -3.32
C VAL A 4 -15.35 -2.25 -3.69
N ARG A 5 -15.95 -2.19 -4.89
CA ARG A 5 -16.66 -0.99 -5.36
C ARG A 5 -17.90 -0.71 -4.51
N THR A 6 -18.72 -1.73 -4.28
CA THR A 6 -19.94 -1.62 -3.47
C THR A 6 -19.63 -1.28 -2.01
N SER A 7 -18.63 -1.94 -1.40
CA SER A 7 -18.21 -1.64 -0.04
C SER A 7 -17.65 -0.22 0.10
N SER A 8 -16.86 0.25 -0.87
CA SER A 8 -16.36 1.63 -0.92
C SER A 8 -17.48 2.65 -1.08
N ASN A 9 -18.45 2.40 -1.97
CA ASN A 9 -19.60 3.29 -2.17
C ASN A 9 -20.50 3.36 -0.92
N LEU A 10 -20.58 2.27 -0.15
CA LEU A 10 -21.31 2.21 1.12
C LEU A 10 -20.54 2.86 2.28
N GLY A 11 -19.28 3.27 2.08
CA GLY A 11 -18.41 3.76 3.16
C GLY A 11 -18.05 2.68 4.20
N HIS A 12 -18.30 1.41 3.88
CA HIS A 12 -18.08 0.29 4.79
C HIS A 12 -16.88 -0.55 4.31
N CYS A 13 -15.82 -0.62 5.13
CA CYS A 13 -14.69 -1.51 4.87
C CYS A 13 -14.71 -2.70 5.83
N PRO A 14 -15.03 -3.91 5.34
CA PRO A 14 -15.00 -5.11 6.16
C PRO A 14 -13.65 -5.34 6.83
N LYS A 15 -13.67 -5.77 8.11
CA LYS A 15 -12.45 -6.01 8.91
C LYS A 15 -11.43 -6.93 8.22
N HIS A 16 -11.90 -7.88 7.43
CA HIS A 16 -11.03 -8.82 6.72
C HIS A 16 -10.23 -8.17 5.58
N PHE A 17 -10.68 -7.07 4.98
CA PHE A 17 -9.89 -6.32 3.98
C PHE A 17 -8.70 -5.59 4.61
N ARG A 18 -8.81 -5.24 5.90
CA ARG A 18 -7.78 -4.53 6.66
C ARG A 18 -6.78 -5.45 7.35
N LYS A 19 -6.85 -6.78 7.11
CA LYS A 19 -5.87 -7.71 7.66
C LYS A 19 -4.55 -7.59 6.90
N SER A 20 -3.47 -7.40 7.66
CA SER A 20 -2.10 -7.36 7.15
C SER A 20 -1.14 -8.08 8.08
N THR A 21 -0.06 -8.60 7.52
CA THR A 21 1.07 -9.15 8.26
C THR A 21 2.23 -8.16 8.21
N THR A 22 2.67 -7.65 9.35
CA THR A 22 3.84 -6.76 9.42
C THR A 22 5.11 -7.59 9.49
N VAL A 23 6.01 -7.40 8.51
CA VAL A 23 7.30 -8.07 8.42
C VAL A 23 8.42 -7.05 8.56
N GLY A 24 9.40 -7.34 9.41
CA GLY A 24 10.61 -6.53 9.53
C GLY A 24 11.64 -6.92 8.47
N LEU A 25 12.09 -5.96 7.68
CA LEU A 25 13.18 -6.14 6.73
C LEU A 25 14.51 -6.08 7.48
N ARG A 26 15.34 -7.11 7.30
CA ARG A 26 16.71 -7.12 7.82
C ARG A 26 17.62 -6.36 6.86
N LYS A 27 18.58 -5.63 7.42
CA LYS A 27 19.65 -5.03 6.63
C LYS A 27 20.52 -6.16 6.05
N PRO A 28 20.85 -6.15 4.75
CA PRO A 28 21.65 -7.22 4.12
C PRO A 28 23.12 -7.27 4.58
N ASP A 29 23.60 -6.25 5.29
CA ASP A 29 25.02 -6.03 5.58
C ASP A 29 25.46 -6.47 7.00
N GLU A 30 24.55 -7.04 7.81
CA GLU A 30 24.86 -7.44 9.19
C GLU A 30 24.73 -8.97 9.36
N GLU A 31 25.71 -9.70 8.84
CA GLU A 31 25.71 -11.17 8.80
C GLU A 31 26.09 -11.83 10.15
N THR A 32 26.57 -11.09 11.17
CA THR A 32 27.19 -11.75 12.36
C THR A 32 26.93 -11.13 13.73
N THR A 33 26.04 -10.14 13.86
CA THR A 33 25.75 -9.59 15.21
C THR A 33 24.42 -10.13 15.73
N GLN A 34 24.43 -10.74 16.92
CA GLN A 34 23.23 -11.25 17.65
C GLN A 34 22.13 -10.19 17.86
N ARG A 35 22.41 -8.92 17.55
CA ARG A 35 21.47 -7.81 17.52
C ARG A 35 21.02 -7.55 16.08
N THR A 36 19.99 -8.27 15.63
CA THR A 36 19.41 -8.04 14.30
C THR A 36 18.91 -6.59 14.16
N LYS A 37 19.58 -5.79 13.33
CA LYS A 37 19.13 -4.45 12.96
C LYS A 37 18.16 -4.54 11.77
N TYR A 38 16.92 -4.11 12.01
CA TYR A 38 15.90 -4.00 10.95
C TYR A 38 16.04 -2.64 10.25
N THR A 39 16.00 -2.63 8.92
CA THR A 39 16.05 -1.43 8.08
C THR A 39 14.68 -0.83 7.82
N GLY A 40 13.60 -1.56 8.11
CA GLY A 40 12.23 -1.05 7.98
C GLY A 40 11.17 -2.12 8.28
N LEU A 41 9.92 -1.69 8.38
CA LEU A 41 8.75 -2.55 8.51
C LEU A 41 7.90 -2.43 7.25
N ILE A 42 7.38 -3.56 6.76
CA ILE A 42 6.43 -3.59 5.65
C ILE A 42 5.16 -4.30 6.11
N ALA A 43 4.00 -3.67 5.88
CA ALA A 43 2.71 -4.31 6.07
C ALA A 43 2.29 -5.02 4.78
N LEU A 44 2.21 -6.35 4.83
CA LEU A 44 1.73 -7.18 3.72
C LEU A 44 0.23 -7.39 3.85
N PHE A 45 -0.55 -6.72 3.01
CA PHE A 45 -2.00 -6.91 2.94
C PHE A 45 -2.35 -8.25 2.30
N ASN A 46 -3.50 -8.81 2.68
CA ASN A 46 -4.06 -9.92 1.91
C ASN A 46 -4.49 -9.46 0.51
N THR A 47 -4.81 -10.42 -0.37
CA THR A 47 -5.17 -10.15 -1.77
C THR A 47 -6.28 -9.11 -1.91
N VAL A 48 -7.32 -9.16 -1.08
CA VAL A 48 -8.44 -8.21 -1.17
C VAL A 48 -8.04 -6.82 -0.68
N GLY A 49 -7.31 -6.74 0.42
CA GLY A 49 -6.73 -5.49 0.93
C GLY A 49 -5.83 -4.83 -0.11
N LYS A 50 -5.04 -5.64 -0.84
CA LYS A 50 -4.21 -5.12 -1.94
C LYS A 50 -5.04 -4.63 -3.12
N ILE A 51 -6.14 -5.30 -3.46
CA ILE A 51 -7.08 -4.82 -4.48
C ILE A 51 -7.73 -3.49 -4.06
N VAL A 52 -8.10 -3.33 -2.79
CA VAL A 52 -8.65 -2.08 -2.25
C VAL A 52 -7.61 -0.96 -2.34
N ASP A 53 -6.40 -1.21 -1.88
CA ASP A 53 -5.24 -0.30 -1.98
C ASP A 53 -5.01 0.17 -3.42
N THR A 54 -4.91 -0.76 -4.37
CA THR A 54 -4.71 -0.43 -5.79
C THR A 54 -5.90 0.34 -6.38
N THR A 55 -7.13 -0.01 -6.02
CA THR A 55 -8.33 0.70 -6.51
C THR A 55 -8.35 2.15 -6.03
N ILE A 56 -7.98 2.40 -4.77
CA ILE A 56 -7.92 3.76 -4.20
C ILE A 56 -6.79 4.54 -4.85
N ALA A 57 -5.60 3.93 -4.98
CA ALA A 57 -4.46 4.55 -5.64
C ALA A 57 -4.81 5.00 -7.07
N GLN A 58 -5.39 4.12 -7.88
CA GLN A 58 -5.82 4.46 -9.25
C GLN A 58 -6.85 5.59 -9.30
N ARG A 59 -7.80 5.61 -8.35
CA ARG A 59 -8.79 6.69 -8.25
C ARG A 59 -8.18 8.02 -7.86
N LEU A 60 -7.06 8.02 -7.15
CA LEU A 60 -6.33 9.23 -6.76
C LEU A 60 -5.35 9.67 -7.84
N SER A 61 -4.71 8.74 -8.56
CA SER A 61 -3.78 9.04 -9.65
C SER A 61 -4.46 9.86 -10.75
N TYR A 62 -5.64 9.43 -11.22
CA TYR A 62 -6.36 10.14 -12.29
C TYR A 62 -6.59 11.64 -12.03
N PRO A 63 -7.21 12.06 -10.90
CA PRO A 63 -7.37 13.48 -10.61
C PRO A 63 -6.03 14.15 -10.26
N ALA A 64 -5.09 13.44 -9.61
CA ALA A 64 -3.81 14.02 -9.27
C ALA A 64 -3.01 14.44 -10.52
N GLU A 65 -3.07 13.65 -11.59
CA GLU A 65 -2.47 13.98 -12.89
C GLU A 65 -3.30 15.03 -13.63
N THR A 66 -4.62 14.87 -13.70
CA THR A 66 -5.51 15.76 -14.47
C THR A 66 -5.49 17.20 -13.95
N TYR A 67 -5.37 17.39 -12.64
CA TYR A 67 -5.38 18.72 -12.02
C TYR A 67 -3.97 19.22 -11.64
N GLY A 68 -2.90 18.54 -12.06
CA GLY A 68 -1.52 18.95 -11.77
C GLY A 68 -1.22 19.03 -10.27
N LEU A 69 -1.80 18.13 -9.47
CA LEU A 69 -1.62 18.10 -8.01
C LEU A 69 -0.26 17.54 -7.58
N LEU A 70 0.52 17.02 -8.53
CA LEU A 70 1.82 16.42 -8.31
C LEU A 70 2.90 17.34 -8.90
N PRO A 71 4.08 17.46 -8.24
CA PRO A 71 5.20 18.21 -8.80
C PRO A 71 5.65 17.63 -10.14
N ASP A 72 6.16 18.48 -11.04
CA ASP A 72 6.67 18.09 -12.38
C ASP A 72 7.81 17.06 -12.36
N SER A 73 8.37 16.77 -11.17
CA SER A 73 9.39 15.76 -10.94
C SER A 73 8.84 14.34 -10.75
N HIS A 74 7.51 14.15 -10.69
CA HIS A 74 6.92 12.88 -10.25
C HIS A 74 6.95 11.76 -11.31
N MET A 75 6.87 12.07 -12.60
CA MET A 75 6.79 11.05 -13.67
C MET A 75 7.73 11.35 -14.84
N ARG A 76 9.04 11.37 -14.58
CA ARG A 76 10.05 11.23 -15.64
C ARG A 76 10.64 9.83 -15.59
N GLU A 77 9.93 8.87 -16.16
CA GLU A 77 10.48 7.62 -16.71
C GLU A 77 9.59 7.10 -17.85
#